data_AF-A0A358KMH7-F1
#
_entry.id   AF-A0A358KMH7-F1
#
_cell.length_a   1.000
_cell.length_b   1.000
_cell.length_c   1.000
_cell.angle_alpha   90.00
_cell.angle_beta   90.00
_cell.angle_gamma   90.00
#
_symmetry.space_group_name_H-M   'P 1'
#
loop_
_entity.id
_entity.type
_entity.pdbx_description
1 polymer ?
#
loop_
_entity_poly.entity_id
_entity_poly.type
_entity_poly.pdbx_seq_one_letter_code
_entity_poly.pdbx_strand_id
1 'polypeptide(L)'
;MRRIAVMIGSRSDLPQCQNGWEYLKKQVSLGNVVVVEVIIASLHWNTDDVLNICRRLPDLVDVVIVGAGWANHLTGTFDAYLRNTLKNDKLVVVGQAFADPQNPIHTQAARLSITEVPRTQVVFKNFDGPDGFLRACIYAVEGQLPSIKLPDSNNPKLVERFTLDEAIVQTKIELIKQQKKGKWSWHIFRIQ
;
A
#
# COMPACT_ATOMS: atom_id res chain seq x y z
N MET A 1 -25.12 1.66 -2.60
CA MET A 1 -24.65 0.97 -1.39
C MET A 1 -23.24 0.47 -1.66
N ARG A 2 -22.29 0.83 -0.80
CA ARG A 2 -20.87 0.55 -1.03
C ARG A 2 -20.51 -0.86 -0.57
N ARG A 3 -19.72 -1.57 -1.38
CA ARG A 3 -19.21 -2.93 -1.10
C ARG A 3 -17.79 -2.83 -0.60
N ILE A 4 -17.53 -3.37 0.59
CA ILE A 4 -16.25 -3.25 1.29
C ILE A 4 -15.65 -4.64 1.48
N ALA A 5 -14.37 -4.79 1.19
CA ALA A 5 -13.56 -5.90 1.69
C ALA A 5 -12.58 -5.37 2.75
N VAL A 6 -12.20 -6.24 3.68
CA VAL A 6 -11.09 -5.95 4.60
C VAL A 6 -10.04 -7.05 4.48
N MET A 7 -8.78 -6.66 4.36
CA MET A 7 -7.65 -7.56 4.25
C MET A 7 -6.58 -7.17 5.27
N ILE A 8 -6.23 -8.12 6.15
CA ILE A 8 -5.20 -7.91 7.17
C ILE A 8 -4.09 -8.94 7.02
N GLY A 9 -2.86 -8.53 7.35
CA GLY A 9 -1.66 -9.36 7.19
C GLY A 9 -1.61 -10.57 8.12
N SER A 10 -2.16 -10.46 9.34
CA SER A 10 -2.07 -11.50 10.35
C SER A 10 -3.28 -11.53 11.29
N ARG A 11 -3.53 -12.69 11.91
CA ARG A 11 -4.50 -12.82 13.02
C ARG A 11 -4.09 -11.99 14.24
N SER A 12 -2.79 -11.77 14.45
CA SER A 12 -2.29 -10.95 15.57
C SER A 12 -2.73 -9.48 15.48
N ASP A 13 -3.14 -9.02 14.29
CA ASP A 13 -3.62 -7.65 14.08
C ASP A 13 -5.11 -7.48 14.43
N LEU A 14 -5.86 -8.58 14.55
CA LEU A 14 -7.31 -8.56 14.82
C LEU A 14 -7.71 -7.76 16.06
N PRO A 15 -7.00 -7.82 17.20
CA PRO A 15 -7.37 -7.03 18.38
C PRO A 15 -7.38 -5.53 18.11
N GLN A 16 -6.48 -5.03 17.25
CA GLN A 16 -6.46 -3.61 16.88
C GLN A 16 -7.68 -3.23 16.02
N CYS A 17 -8.35 -4.20 15.42
CA CYS A 17 -9.46 -3.95 14.53
C CYS A 17 -10.83 -3.84 15.25
N GLN A 18 -10.88 -4.12 16.56
CA GLN A 18 -12.13 -4.28 17.32
C GLN A 18 -13.14 -3.14 17.10
N ASN A 19 -12.74 -1.89 17.34
CA ASN A 19 -13.62 -0.74 17.20
C ASN A 19 -14.11 -0.55 15.75
N GLY A 20 -13.26 -0.86 14.77
CA GLY A 20 -13.64 -0.84 13.36
C GLY A 20 -14.65 -1.92 13.01
N TRP A 21 -14.54 -3.12 13.60
CA TRP A 21 -15.52 -4.20 13.43
C TRP A 21 -16.89 -3.82 13.99
N GLU A 22 -16.93 -3.25 15.19
CA GLU A 22 -18.17 -2.79 15.80
C GLU A 22 -18.84 -1.70 14.96
N TYR A 23 -18.05 -0.76 14.44
CA TYR A 23 -18.52 0.27 13.52
C TYR A 23 -19.06 -0.34 12.22
N LEU A 24 -18.30 -1.19 11.52
CA LEU A 24 -18.75 -1.82 10.27
C LEU A 24 -20.00 -2.67 10.47
N LYS A 25 -20.08 -3.44 11.57
CA LYS A 25 -21.27 -4.23 11.93
C LYS A 25 -22.51 -3.35 12.06
N LYS A 26 -22.39 -2.21 12.75
CA LYS A 26 -23.48 -1.23 12.85
C LYS A 26 -23.88 -0.69 11.47
N GLN A 27 -22.92 -0.31 10.63
CA GLN A 27 -23.20 0.23 9.30
C GLN A 27 -23.86 -0.80 8.37
N VAL A 28 -23.49 -2.08 8.49
CA VAL A 28 -24.18 -3.18 7.80
C VAL A 28 -25.61 -3.35 8.29
N SER A 29 -25.86 -3.32 9.61
CA SER A 29 -27.24 -3.41 10.15
C SER A 29 -28.15 -2.25 9.74
N LEU A 30 -27.56 -1.09 9.45
CA LEU A 30 -28.27 0.10 8.94
C LEU A 30 -28.48 0.06 7.42
N GLY A 31 -27.93 -0.92 6.71
CA GLY A 31 -28.02 -1.02 5.24
C GLY A 31 -27.16 0.01 4.48
N ASN A 32 -26.22 0.68 5.15
CA ASN A 32 -25.39 1.70 4.52
C ASN A 32 -24.31 1.09 3.60
N VAL A 33 -23.79 -0.08 3.99
CA VAL A 33 -22.73 -0.80 3.28
C VAL A 33 -22.92 -2.32 3.36
N VAL A 34 -22.20 -3.04 2.52
CA VAL A 34 -22.04 -4.50 2.62
C VAL A 34 -20.56 -4.81 2.83
N VAL A 35 -20.24 -5.56 3.88
CA VAL A 35 -18.90 -6.17 4.03
C VAL A 35 -18.94 -7.51 3.31
N VAL A 36 -18.30 -7.57 2.13
CA VAL A 36 -18.31 -8.74 1.25
C VAL A 36 -17.44 -9.86 1.81
N GLU A 37 -16.26 -9.50 2.34
CA GLU A 37 -15.31 -10.49 2.83
C GLU A 37 -14.33 -9.84 3.83
N VAL A 38 -13.89 -10.63 4.82
CA VAL A 38 -12.75 -10.32 5.68
C VAL A 38 -11.68 -11.38 5.45
N ILE A 39 -10.50 -10.94 5.03
CA ILE A 39 -9.42 -11.77 4.52
C ILE A 39 -8.23 -11.61 5.45
N ILE A 40 -7.63 -12.74 5.85
CA ILE A 40 -6.37 -12.75 6.59
C ILE A 40 -5.35 -13.47 5.73
N ALA A 41 -4.40 -12.71 5.17
CA ALA A 41 -3.35 -13.26 4.33
C ALA A 41 -2.11 -12.36 4.38
N SER A 42 -0.95 -12.98 4.52
CA SER A 42 0.33 -12.26 4.53
C SER A 42 0.91 -12.24 3.13
N LEU A 43 1.29 -11.06 2.63
CA LEU A 43 1.99 -10.96 1.36
C LEU A 43 3.33 -11.71 1.38
N HIS A 44 4.00 -11.79 2.53
CA HIS A 44 5.31 -12.43 2.65
C HIS A 44 5.23 -13.96 2.69
N TRP A 45 4.13 -14.52 3.20
CA TRP A 45 3.93 -15.97 3.32
C TRP A 45 3.04 -16.55 2.22
N ASN A 46 2.15 -15.74 1.65
CA ASN A 46 1.08 -16.15 0.74
C ASN A 46 1.01 -15.27 -0.51
N THR A 47 2.17 -14.93 -1.11
CA THR A 47 2.24 -13.93 -2.19
C THR A 47 1.27 -14.22 -3.34
N ASP A 48 1.25 -15.44 -3.87
CA ASP A 48 0.40 -15.79 -5.01
C ASP A 48 -1.10 -15.72 -4.66
N ASP A 49 -1.49 -16.14 -3.46
CA ASP A 49 -2.87 -16.05 -2.99
C ASP A 49 -3.31 -14.60 -2.86
N VAL A 50 -2.45 -13.73 -2.30
CA VAL A 50 -2.70 -12.28 -2.23
C VAL A 50 -2.89 -11.70 -3.63
N LEU A 51 -2.04 -12.06 -4.61
CA LEU A 51 -2.19 -11.58 -5.99
C LEU A 51 -3.46 -12.11 -6.66
N ASN A 52 -3.87 -13.35 -6.36
CA ASN A 52 -5.15 -13.91 -6.83
C ASN A 52 -6.34 -13.16 -6.23
N ILE A 53 -6.29 -12.80 -4.95
CA ILE A 53 -7.28 -11.95 -4.28
C ILE A 53 -7.35 -10.58 -4.97
N CYS A 54 -6.20 -9.96 -5.28
CA CYS A 54 -6.16 -8.68 -6.02
C CYS A 54 -6.83 -8.76 -7.39
N ARG A 55 -6.78 -9.90 -8.08
CA ARG A 55 -7.45 -10.10 -9.38
C ARG A 55 -8.97 -10.19 -9.26
N ARG A 56 -9.46 -10.81 -8.20
CA ARG A 56 -10.90 -11.06 -8.00
C ARG A 56 -11.65 -9.89 -7.38
N LEU A 57 -11.06 -9.22 -6.40
CA LEU A 57 -11.75 -8.18 -5.62
C LEU A 57 -12.30 -6.99 -6.44
N PRO A 58 -11.66 -6.51 -7.52
CA PRO A 58 -12.14 -5.34 -8.24
C PRO A 58 -13.55 -5.45 -8.82
N ASP A 59 -14.03 -6.67 -9.08
CA ASP A 59 -15.40 -6.90 -9.57
C ASP A 59 -16.41 -7.00 -8.41
N LEU A 60 -15.93 -7.26 -7.20
CA LEU A 60 -16.74 -7.56 -6.02
C LEU A 60 -16.92 -6.39 -5.07
N VAL A 61 -15.95 -5.49 -4.99
CA VAL A 61 -15.92 -4.41 -4.00
C VAL A 61 -15.55 -3.07 -4.62
N ASP A 62 -16.00 -2.01 -3.98
CA ASP A 62 -15.70 -0.63 -4.37
C ASP A 62 -14.51 -0.08 -3.56
N VAL A 63 -14.35 -0.59 -2.33
CA VAL A 63 -13.27 -0.23 -1.41
C VAL A 63 -12.70 -1.47 -0.75
N VAL A 64 -11.38 -1.51 -0.58
CA VAL A 64 -10.71 -2.49 0.26
C VAL A 64 -9.90 -1.78 1.35
N ILE A 65 -10.12 -2.16 2.60
CA ILE A 65 -9.27 -1.73 3.72
C ILE A 65 -8.13 -2.74 3.83
N VAL A 66 -6.88 -2.31 3.64
CA VAL A 66 -5.70 -3.18 3.62
C VAL A 66 -4.71 -2.76 4.69
N GLY A 67 -4.42 -3.66 5.64
CA GLY A 67 -3.52 -3.36 6.75
C GLY A 67 -2.49 -4.44 7.08
N ALA A 68 -1.29 -4.03 7.44
CA ALA A 68 -0.28 -4.89 8.08
C ALA A 68 0.59 -4.07 9.05
N GLY A 69 1.29 -4.76 9.95
CA GLY A 69 2.33 -4.17 10.79
C GLY A 69 3.73 -4.24 10.14
N TRP A 70 4.71 -3.65 10.81
CA TRP A 70 6.14 -3.75 10.48
C TRP A 70 6.46 -3.36 9.03
N ALA A 71 7.14 -4.18 8.25
CA ALA A 71 7.33 -3.94 6.82
C ALA A 71 6.02 -4.19 6.05
N ASN A 72 5.10 -3.22 6.08
CA ASN A 72 3.78 -3.32 5.46
C ASN A 72 3.85 -3.23 3.92
N HIS A 73 4.40 -4.27 3.30
CA HIS A 73 4.43 -4.40 1.85
C HIS A 73 3.06 -4.79 1.28
N LEU A 74 2.15 -5.32 2.11
CA LEU A 74 0.81 -5.72 1.68
C LEU A 74 0.06 -4.55 1.06
N THR A 75 -0.05 -3.42 1.77
CA THR A 75 -0.81 -2.26 1.30
C THR A 75 -0.21 -1.65 0.02
N GLY A 76 1.10 -1.41 -0.01
CA GLY A 76 1.77 -0.83 -1.17
C GLY A 76 1.74 -1.73 -2.41
N THR A 77 1.93 -3.04 -2.22
CA THR A 77 1.86 -4.02 -3.32
C THR A 77 0.45 -4.14 -3.87
N PHE A 78 -0.57 -4.14 -2.99
CA PHE A 78 -1.97 -4.21 -3.41
C PHE A 78 -2.32 -3.03 -4.35
N ASP A 79 -2.03 -1.80 -3.93
CA ASP A 79 -2.24 -0.59 -4.75
C ASP A 79 -1.44 -0.63 -6.06
N ALA A 80 -0.15 -0.94 -5.98
CA ALA A 80 0.70 -1.01 -7.15
C ALA A 80 0.24 -2.08 -8.14
N TYR A 81 -0.17 -3.26 -7.66
CA TYR A 81 -0.60 -4.36 -8.52
C TYR A 81 -1.93 -4.04 -9.22
N LEU A 82 -2.91 -3.49 -8.49
CA LEU A 82 -4.17 -3.02 -9.08
C LEU A 82 -3.92 -2.05 -10.22
N ARG A 83 -3.13 -0.98 -9.98
CA ARG A 83 -2.96 0.10 -10.95
C ARG A 83 -2.01 -0.26 -12.08
N ASN A 84 -0.87 -0.87 -11.76
CA ASN A 84 0.19 -1.07 -12.73
C ASN A 84 -0.02 -2.34 -13.54
N THR A 85 -0.50 -3.41 -12.91
CA THR A 85 -0.70 -4.72 -13.55
C THR A 85 -2.12 -4.87 -14.07
N LEU A 86 -3.11 -4.70 -13.21
CA LEU A 86 -4.52 -4.97 -13.56
C LEU A 86 -5.22 -3.79 -14.24
N LYS A 87 -4.55 -2.63 -14.34
CA LYS A 87 -5.12 -1.38 -14.89
C LYS A 87 -6.47 -1.03 -14.26
N ASN A 88 -6.63 -1.34 -12.98
CA ASN A 88 -7.85 -1.08 -12.25
C ASN A 88 -7.86 0.36 -11.72
N ASP A 89 -8.92 1.09 -12.08
CA ASP A 89 -9.17 2.47 -11.66
C ASP A 89 -10.42 2.63 -10.78
N LYS A 90 -11.06 1.51 -10.42
CA LYS A 90 -12.34 1.48 -9.70
C LYS A 90 -12.20 1.17 -8.21
N LEU A 91 -11.35 0.22 -7.85
CA LEU A 91 -11.17 -0.24 -6.48
C LEU A 91 -10.24 0.72 -5.73
N VAL A 92 -10.78 1.37 -4.70
CA VAL A 92 -9.98 2.23 -3.81
C VAL A 92 -9.36 1.41 -2.68
N VAL A 93 -8.05 1.59 -2.47
CA VAL A 93 -7.31 1.00 -1.35
C VAL A 93 -7.24 2.01 -0.21
N VAL A 94 -7.81 1.66 0.94
CA VAL A 94 -7.64 2.40 2.20
C VAL A 94 -6.60 1.68 3.04
N GLY A 95 -5.48 2.33 3.29
CA GLY A 95 -4.35 1.72 3.99
C GLY A 95 -4.50 1.78 5.51
N GLN A 96 -3.96 0.77 6.20
CA GLN A 96 -3.80 0.77 7.65
C GLN A 96 -2.40 0.32 8.05
N ALA A 97 -1.75 1.07 8.96
CA ALA A 97 -0.52 0.66 9.63
C ALA A 97 -0.86 0.11 11.02
N PHE A 98 -0.70 -1.20 11.23
CA PHE A 98 -0.90 -1.76 12.58
C PHE A 98 0.29 -1.43 13.48
N ALA A 99 -0.02 -1.04 14.71
CA ALA A 99 0.99 -0.63 15.68
C ALA A 99 1.60 -1.86 16.36
N ASP A 100 2.87 -1.72 16.73
CA ASP A 100 3.58 -2.62 17.61
C ASP A 100 3.89 -1.85 18.92
N PRO A 101 3.11 -2.08 20.00
CA PRO A 101 3.30 -1.38 21.26
C PRO A 101 4.67 -1.66 21.91
N GLN A 102 5.31 -2.76 21.55
CA GLN A 102 6.61 -3.16 22.10
C GLN A 102 7.76 -2.54 21.31
N ASN A 103 7.53 -2.19 20.04
CA ASN A 103 8.55 -1.62 19.17
C ASN A 103 8.01 -0.48 18.27
N PRO A 104 8.21 0.80 18.66
CA PRO A 104 7.80 1.94 17.86
C PRO A 104 8.44 2.01 16.47
N ILE A 105 9.64 1.44 16.28
CA ILE A 105 10.31 1.40 14.96
C ILE A 105 9.50 0.54 13.99
N HIS A 106 8.92 -0.56 14.46
CA HIS A 106 8.06 -1.40 13.63
C HIS A 106 6.78 -0.66 13.21
N THR A 107 6.18 0.12 14.11
CA THR A 107 5.04 0.98 13.78
C THR A 107 5.42 2.05 12.74
N GLN A 108 6.59 2.68 12.91
CA GLN A 108 7.11 3.64 11.93
C GLN A 108 7.37 2.99 10.58
N ALA A 109 7.95 1.79 10.55
CA ALA A 109 8.17 1.04 9.31
C ALA A 109 6.85 0.76 8.59
N ALA A 110 5.77 0.44 9.31
CA ALA A 110 4.46 0.18 8.71
C ALA A 110 3.89 1.42 8.05
N ARG A 111 4.03 2.57 8.72
CA ARG A 111 3.60 3.87 8.20
C ARG A 111 4.38 4.24 6.93
N LEU A 112 5.71 4.18 6.99
CA LEU A 112 6.57 4.54 5.87
C LEU A 112 6.38 3.60 4.68
N SER A 113 6.10 2.32 4.92
CA SER A 113 5.77 1.34 3.87
C SER A 113 4.49 1.68 3.11
N ILE A 114 3.65 2.56 3.65
CA ILE A 114 2.46 3.10 2.97
C ILE A 114 2.77 4.44 2.30
N THR A 115 3.40 5.37 3.03
CA THR A 115 3.55 6.78 2.59
C THR A 115 4.70 6.99 1.61
N GLU A 116 5.79 6.25 1.74
CA GLU A 116 7.01 6.46 0.95
C GLU A 116 7.04 5.64 -0.35
N VAL A 117 5.96 4.92 -0.66
CA VAL A 117 5.84 4.20 -1.93
C VAL A 117 5.64 5.21 -3.06
N PRO A 118 6.55 5.28 -4.06
CA PRO A 118 6.46 6.27 -5.11
C PRO A 118 5.13 6.21 -5.86
N ARG A 119 4.44 7.37 -5.94
CA ARG A 119 3.14 7.50 -6.62
C ARG A 119 2.06 6.55 -6.09
N THR A 120 2.16 6.14 -4.82
CA THR A 120 1.07 5.44 -4.14
C THR A 120 -0.22 6.25 -4.23
N GLN A 121 -1.35 5.57 -4.41
CA GLN A 121 -2.68 6.17 -4.35
C GLN A 121 -3.52 5.57 -3.23
N VAL A 122 -2.86 4.86 -2.30
CA VAL A 122 -3.46 4.40 -1.05
C VAL A 122 -3.99 5.60 -0.28
N VAL A 123 -5.25 5.54 0.12
CA VAL A 123 -5.80 6.52 1.06
C VAL A 123 -5.32 6.19 2.45
N PHE A 124 -4.41 7.01 2.98
CA PHE A 124 -3.89 6.88 4.33
C PHE A 124 -3.80 8.25 4.99
N LYS A 125 -4.50 8.42 6.12
CA LYS A 125 -4.60 9.71 6.84
C LYS A 125 -3.61 9.83 8.01
N ASN A 126 -2.50 9.11 7.98
CA ASN A 126 -1.45 9.14 9.01
C ASN A 126 -1.93 8.78 10.43
N PHE A 127 -2.86 7.84 10.55
CA PHE A 127 -3.23 7.23 11.83
C PHE A 127 -2.84 5.76 11.81
N ASP A 128 -2.21 5.29 12.88
CA ASP A 128 -1.83 3.89 13.07
C ASP A 128 -2.64 3.24 14.19
N GLY A 129 -2.43 1.95 14.38
CA GLY A 129 -3.01 1.21 15.49
C GLY A 129 -4.55 1.09 15.43
N PRO A 130 -5.18 0.89 16.60
CA PRO A 130 -6.63 0.68 16.68
C PRO A 130 -7.46 1.88 16.17
N ASP A 131 -7.04 3.09 16.52
CA ASP A 131 -7.71 4.31 16.08
C ASP A 131 -7.60 4.53 14.57
N GLY A 132 -6.44 4.19 13.99
CA GLY A 132 -6.26 4.19 12.55
C GLY A 132 -7.26 3.28 11.86
N PHE A 133 -7.42 2.05 12.34
CA PHE A 133 -8.31 1.09 11.70
C PHE A 133 -9.78 1.52 11.77
N LEU A 134 -10.23 2.07 12.89
CA LEU A 134 -11.56 2.67 13.00
C LEU A 134 -11.75 3.81 11.98
N ARG A 135 -10.77 4.70 11.86
CA ARG A 135 -10.82 5.81 10.88
C ARG A 135 -10.81 5.32 9.44
N ALA A 136 -10.08 4.25 9.14
CA ALA A 136 -10.11 3.59 7.84
C ALA A 136 -11.51 3.04 7.54
N CYS A 137 -12.17 2.41 8.52
CA CYS A 137 -13.55 1.95 8.39
C CYS A 137 -14.53 3.10 8.14
N ILE A 138 -14.44 4.18 8.94
CA ILE A 138 -15.27 5.38 8.77
C ILE A 138 -15.08 5.96 7.37
N TYR A 139 -13.84 6.11 6.91
CA TYR A 139 -13.57 6.61 5.57
C TYR A 139 -14.09 5.66 4.48
N ALA A 140 -13.93 4.35 4.65
CA ALA A 140 -14.45 3.36 3.71
C ALA A 140 -15.98 3.40 3.60
N VAL A 141 -16.71 3.79 4.65
CA VAL A 141 -18.17 3.92 4.63
C VAL A 141 -18.62 5.30 4.13
N GLU A 142 -18.10 6.37 4.73
CA GLU A 142 -18.63 7.74 4.62
C GLU A 142 -17.78 8.64 3.72
N GLY A 143 -16.52 8.27 3.50
CA GLY A 143 -15.57 9.09 2.77
C GLY A 143 -15.91 9.25 1.29
N GLN A 144 -15.55 10.41 0.73
CA GLN A 144 -15.50 10.61 -0.71
C GLN A 144 -14.30 9.87 -1.28
N LEU A 145 -14.57 8.87 -2.11
CA LEU A 145 -13.55 8.03 -2.75
C LEU A 145 -12.83 8.82 -3.85
N PRO A 146 -11.48 8.80 -3.89
CA PRO A 146 -10.74 9.48 -4.93
C PRO A 146 -10.87 8.74 -6.26
N SER A 147 -10.73 9.47 -7.36
CA SER A 147 -10.48 8.86 -8.67
C SER A 147 -9.07 8.32 -8.71
N ILE A 148 -8.91 7.06 -9.14
CA ILE A 148 -7.60 6.44 -9.30
C ILE A 148 -7.01 6.82 -10.66
N LYS A 149 -5.76 7.27 -10.66
CA LYS A 149 -5.01 7.61 -11.87
C LYS A 149 -4.19 6.41 -12.33
N LEU A 150 -4.47 5.90 -13.51
CA LEU A 150 -3.64 4.84 -14.10
C LEU A 150 -2.28 5.38 -14.57
N PRO A 151 -1.23 4.55 -14.62
CA PRO A 151 0.02 4.92 -15.26
C PRO A 151 -0.21 5.31 -16.72
N ASP A 152 0.50 6.34 -17.18
CA ASP A 152 0.45 6.79 -18.58
C ASP A 152 0.88 5.65 -19.52
N SER A 153 -0.03 5.24 -20.39
CA SER A 153 0.21 4.22 -21.40
C SER A 153 1.20 4.68 -22.48
N ASN A 154 1.35 5.99 -22.68
CA ASN A 154 2.23 6.57 -23.69
C ASN A 154 3.69 6.69 -23.20
N ASN A 155 3.92 6.59 -21.89
CA ASN A 155 5.25 6.64 -21.30
C ASN A 155 5.39 5.65 -20.13
N PRO A 156 5.33 4.34 -20.40
CA PRO A 156 5.53 3.33 -19.36
C PRO A 156 6.97 3.38 -18.86
N LYS A 157 7.16 3.36 -17.54
CA LYS A 157 8.48 3.02 -16.99
C LYS A 157 8.76 1.55 -17.31
N LEU A 158 9.64 1.33 -18.28
CA LEU A 158 10.06 -0.01 -18.66
C LEU A 158 11.08 -0.56 -17.65
N VAL A 159 11.09 -1.88 -17.53
CA VAL A 159 12.15 -2.57 -16.79
C VAL A 159 13.41 -2.50 -17.63
N GLU A 160 14.40 -1.76 -17.15
CA GLU A 160 15.75 -1.76 -17.72
C GLU A 160 16.53 -2.95 -17.15
N ARG A 161 17.23 -3.67 -18.01
CA ARG A 161 18.07 -4.80 -17.64
C ARG A 161 19.47 -4.54 -18.15
N PHE A 162 20.43 -4.65 -17.25
CA PHE A 162 21.84 -4.48 -17.54
C PHE A 162 22.58 -5.71 -17.05
N THR A 163 23.59 -6.14 -17.80
CA THR A 163 24.70 -6.94 -17.26
C THR A 163 25.48 -6.13 -16.22
N LEU A 164 26.35 -6.78 -15.45
CA LEU A 164 27.18 -6.09 -14.46
C LEU A 164 28.05 -4.99 -15.11
N ASP A 165 28.68 -5.28 -16.25
CA ASP A 165 29.54 -4.33 -16.95
C ASP A 165 28.76 -3.12 -17.47
N GLU A 166 27.59 -3.34 -18.06
CA GLU A 166 26.70 -2.26 -18.49
C GLU A 166 26.22 -1.41 -17.32
N ALA A 167 25.91 -2.02 -16.16
CA ALA A 167 25.50 -1.30 -14.96
C ALA A 167 26.61 -0.40 -14.41
N ILE A 168 27.87 -0.86 -14.45
CA ILE A 168 29.05 -0.06 -14.06
C ILE A 168 29.21 1.14 -15.02
N VAL A 169 29.08 0.91 -16.33
CA VAL A 169 29.15 1.99 -17.33
C VAL A 169 28.02 3.00 -17.11
N GLN A 170 26.79 2.54 -16.91
CA GLN A 170 25.63 3.40 -16.71
C GLN A 170 25.76 4.24 -15.43
N THR A 171 26.31 3.68 -14.36
CA THR A 171 26.58 4.41 -13.12
C THR A 171 27.56 5.55 -13.34
N LYS A 172 28.65 5.33 -14.10
CA LYS A 172 29.60 6.40 -14.45
C LYS A 172 28.91 7.51 -15.25
N ILE A 173 28.05 7.16 -16.21
CA ILE A 173 27.28 8.12 -17.01
C ILE A 173 26.37 8.98 -16.10
N GLU A 174 25.64 8.35 -15.18
CA GLU A 174 24.73 9.08 -14.27
C GLU A 174 25.48 9.97 -13.28
N LEU A 175 26.64 9.54 -12.76
CA LEU A 175 27.49 10.37 -11.90
C LEU A 175 27.97 11.64 -12.63
N ILE A 176 28.40 11.51 -13.88
CA ILE A 176 28.80 12.67 -14.71
C ILE A 176 27.61 13.62 -14.91
N LYS A 177 26.40 13.09 -15.18
CA LYS A 177 25.18 13.90 -15.32
C LYS A 177 24.85 14.65 -14.02
N GLN A 178 24.99 14.02 -12.86
CA GLN A 178 24.71 14.63 -11.57
C GLN A 178 25.71 15.74 -11.22
N GLN A 179 27.00 15.55 -11.52
CA GLN A 179 28.04 16.57 -11.36
C GLN A 179 27.77 17.79 -12.23
N LYS A 180 27.43 17.58 -13.51
CA LYS A 180 27.05 18.68 -14.43
C LYS A 180 25.82 19.44 -13.98
N LYS A 181 24.92 18.81 -13.21
CA LYS A 181 23.73 19.46 -12.63
C LYS A 181 24.00 20.19 -11.30
N GLY A 182 25.27 20.30 -10.87
CA GLY A 182 25.65 21.01 -9.65
C GLY A 182 25.16 20.35 -8.35
N LYS A 183 24.80 19.05 -8.40
CA LYS A 183 24.18 18.37 -7.25
C LYS A 183 25.18 17.75 -6.26
N TRP A 184 26.49 17.83 -6.51
CA TRP A 184 27.52 17.33 -5.58
C TRP A 184 28.77 18.20 -5.55
N SER A 185 29.18 18.64 -4.36
CA SER A 185 30.54 19.05 -4.03
C SER A 185 31.34 17.81 -3.60
N TRP A 186 32.49 17.57 -4.23
CA TRP A 186 33.31 16.38 -4.03
C TRP A 186 33.84 16.30 -2.60
N HIS A 187 33.32 15.37 -1.80
CA HIS A 187 34.04 14.74 -0.69
C HIS A 187 34.10 13.24 -1.01
N ILE A 188 34.89 12.87 -2.01
CA ILE A 188 35.08 11.46 -2.37
C ILE A 188 36.23 10.89 -1.55
N PHE A 189 35.85 10.00 -0.63
CA PHE A 189 36.39 8.65 -0.44
C PHE A 189 37.79 8.42 -1.04
N ARG A 190 38.82 8.60 -0.20
CA ARG A 190 40.03 7.78 -0.30
C ARG A 190 39.67 6.40 0.24
N ILE A 191 39.40 5.45 -0.65
CA ILE A 191 39.53 4.03 -0.30
C ILE A 191 41.03 3.75 -0.43
N GLN A 192 41.70 3.60 0.71
CA GLN A 192 43.04 3.02 0.81
C GLN A 192 42.93 1.50 0.75
#